data_AF-A0A9P4U7D4-F1
#
_entry.id   AF-A0A9P4U7D4-F1
#
_cell.length_a   1.000
_cell.length_b   1.000
_cell.length_c   1.000
_cell.angle_alpha   90.00
_cell.angle_beta   90.00
_cell.angle_gamma   90.00
#
_symmetry.space_group_name_H-M   'P 1'
#
loop_
_entity.id
_entity.type
_entity.pdbx_description
1 polymer ?
#
loop_
_entity_poly.entity_id
_entity_poly.type
_entity_poly.pdbx_seq_one_letter_code
_entity_poly.pdbx_strand_id
1 'polypeptide(L)'
;MAPAMLLFIIALLACTSLVAAAPHPVARATLPPNGAATVKAVKVDDPDVDSEGNGCRAGSIAAAFTKDNTALTLIFDDFQAAVGPTAGDLKKRAFCRVNVTLASPGWAFDVSTVDFRSYVNIPKGVDVSIVSRWKWINSKGVDMKGKVGQCEPCRRS
;
A
#
# COMPACT_ATOMS: atom_id res chain seq x y z
N MET A 1 18.66 54.42 28.34
CA MET A 1 18.71 53.93 26.94
C MET A 1 18.26 52.45 26.78
N ALA A 2 17.47 51.88 27.69
CA ALA A 2 17.13 50.44 27.67
C ALA A 2 15.62 50.04 27.78
N PRO A 3 14.68 50.87 28.30
CA PRO A 3 13.31 50.38 28.50
C PRO A 3 12.40 50.49 27.26
N ALA A 4 12.74 51.37 26.29
CA ALA A 4 11.95 51.56 25.07
C ALA A 4 12.16 50.44 24.03
N MET A 5 13.29 49.73 24.09
CA MET A 5 13.63 48.66 23.14
C MET A 5 12.95 47.33 23.47
N LEU A 6 12.55 47.13 24.74
CA LEU A 6 11.88 45.91 25.20
C LEU A 6 10.37 45.90 24.88
N LEU A 7 9.74 47.08 24.81
CA LEU A 7 8.32 47.23 24.48
C LEU A 7 8.03 47.00 22.98
N PHE A 8 9.00 47.24 22.10
CA PHE A 8 8.86 46.97 20.66
C PHE A 8 8.93 45.49 20.30
N ILE A 9 9.66 44.68 21.08
CA ILE A 9 9.81 43.22 20.81
C ILE A 9 8.52 42.47 21.18
N ILE A 10 7.80 42.90 22.23
CA ILE A 10 6.55 42.27 22.67
C ILE A 10 5.42 42.50 21.64
N ALA A 11 5.42 43.64 20.95
CA ALA A 11 4.43 43.94 19.91
C ALA A 11 4.60 43.09 18.63
N LEU A 12 5.80 42.59 18.33
CA LEU A 12 6.04 41.73 17.15
C LEU A 12 5.60 40.27 17.35
N LEU A 13 5.46 39.79 18.58
CA LEU A 13 5.02 38.40 18.86
C LEU A 13 3.50 38.19 18.80
N ALA A 14 2.70 39.24 18.63
CA ALA A 14 1.24 39.14 18.57
C ALA A 14 0.67 38.83 17.16
N CYS A 15 1.51 38.77 16.12
CA CYS A 15 1.11 38.41 14.75
C CYS A 15 1.31 36.91 14.47
N THR A 16 0.96 36.04 15.41
CA THR A 16 0.80 34.61 15.11
C THR A 16 -0.50 34.43 14.33
N SER A 17 -0.37 34.56 13.01
CA SER A 17 -1.44 34.34 12.02
C SER A 17 -2.27 33.10 12.36
N LEU A 18 -3.55 33.32 12.62
CA LEU A 18 -4.58 32.29 12.58
C LEU A 18 -4.66 31.80 11.13
N VAL A 19 -3.92 30.75 10.79
CA VAL A 19 -4.10 30.06 9.51
C VAL A 19 -5.44 29.35 9.60
N ALA A 20 -6.48 29.97 9.04
CA ALA A 20 -7.73 29.30 8.78
C ALA A 20 -7.43 28.13 7.83
N ALA A 21 -7.52 26.89 8.34
CA ALA A 21 -7.46 25.70 7.51
C ALA A 21 -8.67 25.72 6.57
N ALA A 22 -8.51 26.30 5.39
CA ALA A 22 -9.52 26.23 4.35
C ALA A 22 -9.73 24.75 4.01
N PRO A 23 -10.98 24.25 3.93
CA PRO A 23 -11.24 22.90 3.50
C PRO A 23 -10.69 22.73 2.08
N HIS A 24 -9.66 21.90 1.94
CA HIS A 24 -9.16 21.53 0.62
C HIS A 24 -10.29 20.79 -0.13
N PRO A 25 -10.54 21.10 -1.41
CA PRO A 25 -11.51 20.34 -2.19
C PRO A 25 -11.08 18.88 -2.20
N VAL A 26 -11.87 18.03 -1.56
CA VAL A 26 -11.69 16.58 -1.66
C VAL A 26 -12.06 16.22 -3.09
N ALA A 27 -11.06 15.77 -3.87
CA ALA A 27 -11.31 15.25 -5.19
C ALA A 27 -12.36 14.14 -5.09
N ARG A 28 -13.49 14.30 -5.77
CA ARG A 28 -14.48 13.22 -5.85
C ARG A 28 -13.84 12.05 -6.58
N ALA A 29 -13.89 10.87 -5.96
CA ALA A 29 -13.54 9.65 -6.66
C ALA A 29 -14.43 9.55 -7.91
N THR A 30 -13.80 9.55 -9.08
CA THR A 30 -14.45 9.42 -10.37
C THR A 30 -14.01 8.11 -10.98
N LEU A 31 -14.95 7.41 -11.61
CA LEU A 31 -14.62 6.16 -12.30
C LEU A 31 -14.18 6.49 -13.73
N PRO A 32 -13.03 5.97 -14.16
CA PRO A 32 -12.62 6.10 -15.54
C PRO A 32 -13.50 5.26 -16.46
N PRO A 33 -13.55 5.58 -17.77
CA PRO A 33 -14.19 4.74 -18.77
C PRO A 33 -13.64 3.30 -18.74
N ASN A 34 -14.48 2.33 -19.08
CA ASN A 34 -14.08 0.93 -19.14
C ASN A 34 -12.82 0.73 -20.01
N GLY A 35 -11.82 0.04 -19.47
CA GLY A 35 -10.55 -0.23 -20.17
C GLY A 35 -9.54 0.92 -20.17
N ALA A 36 -9.82 2.04 -19.51
CA ALA A 36 -8.86 3.12 -19.36
C ALA A 36 -7.64 2.76 -18.49
N ALA A 37 -7.74 1.73 -17.64
CA ALA A 37 -6.63 1.22 -16.85
C ALA A 37 -6.26 -0.22 -17.26
N THR A 38 -4.97 -0.48 -17.47
CA THR A 38 -4.48 -1.82 -17.82
C THR A 38 -3.21 -2.16 -17.06
N VAL A 39 -3.07 -3.42 -16.66
CA VAL A 39 -1.80 -3.97 -16.17
C VAL A 39 -0.88 -4.19 -17.37
N LYS A 40 0.31 -3.60 -17.37
CA LYS A 40 1.33 -3.77 -18.42
C LYS A 40 2.36 -4.82 -18.08
N ALA A 41 2.73 -4.92 -16.81
CA ALA A 41 3.68 -5.90 -16.34
C ALA A 41 3.43 -6.21 -14.86
N VAL A 42 3.70 -7.44 -14.48
CA VAL A 42 3.79 -7.88 -13.09
C VAL A 42 5.19 -8.44 -12.92
N LYS A 43 5.94 -7.88 -11.98
CA LYS A 43 7.26 -8.36 -11.63
C LYS A 43 7.23 -8.75 -10.17
N VAL A 44 7.57 -9.99 -9.90
CA VAL A 44 7.92 -10.41 -8.54
C VAL A 44 9.38 -10.07 -8.38
N ASP A 45 9.70 -9.29 -7.36
CA ASP A 45 11.09 -9.21 -6.95
C ASP A 45 11.41 -10.53 -6.29
N ASP A 46 12.41 -11.23 -6.81
CA ASP A 46 12.87 -12.52 -6.30
C ASP A 46 14.09 -12.27 -5.41
N PRO A 47 13.94 -12.11 -4.08
CA PRO A 47 15.05 -12.04 -3.17
C PRO A 47 15.44 -13.46 -2.78
N ASP A 48 16.23 -14.15 -3.59
CA ASP A 48 17.07 -15.26 -3.12
C ASP A 48 18.06 -14.84 -1.99
N VAL A 49 17.88 -13.66 -1.39
CA VAL A 49 18.77 -12.96 -0.46
C VAL A 49 18.07 -12.51 0.83
N ASP A 50 16.74 -12.48 0.90
CA ASP A 50 16.04 -12.20 2.17
C ASP A 50 15.39 -13.49 2.67
N SER A 51 15.92 -14.02 3.77
CA SER A 51 15.33 -15.12 4.56
C SER A 51 13.85 -14.90 4.97
N GLU A 52 13.30 -13.73 4.68
CA GLU A 52 11.91 -13.35 4.93
C GLU A 52 11.01 -13.46 3.68
N GLY A 53 11.54 -13.48 2.44
CA GLY A 53 10.88 -13.23 1.15
C GLY A 53 10.48 -14.43 0.28
N ASN A 54 10.14 -15.56 0.88
CA ASN A 54 9.92 -16.84 0.20
C ASN A 54 8.47 -17.10 -0.27
N GLY A 55 7.61 -16.09 -0.27
CA GLY A 55 6.16 -16.26 -0.44
C GLY A 55 5.68 -16.28 -1.88
N CYS A 56 6.51 -15.95 -2.87
CA CYS A 56 6.13 -16.03 -4.27
C CYS A 56 7.34 -16.19 -5.17
N ARG A 57 7.23 -17.07 -6.16
CA ARG A 57 8.26 -17.23 -7.20
C ARG A 57 8.01 -16.30 -8.37
N ALA A 58 9.05 -16.00 -9.14
CA ALA A 58 8.89 -15.31 -10.41
C ALA A 58 7.86 -16.05 -11.29
N GLY A 59 6.82 -15.32 -11.71
CA GLY A 59 5.75 -15.86 -12.58
C GLY A 59 4.59 -16.54 -11.85
N SER A 60 4.60 -16.67 -10.52
CA SER A 60 3.50 -17.26 -9.75
C SER A 60 2.39 -16.28 -9.37
N ILE A 61 2.49 -15.03 -9.86
CA ILE A 61 1.57 -13.94 -9.57
C ILE A 61 0.92 -13.43 -10.85
N ALA A 62 -0.41 -13.39 -10.84
CA ALA A 62 -1.19 -12.71 -11.86
C ALA A 62 -1.82 -11.42 -11.30
N ALA A 63 -1.93 -10.39 -12.14
CA ALA A 63 -2.63 -9.17 -11.80
C ALA A 63 -3.60 -8.76 -12.91
N ALA A 64 -4.81 -8.38 -12.54
CA ALA A 64 -5.82 -7.93 -13.49
C ALA A 64 -6.74 -6.86 -12.89
N PHE A 65 -7.18 -5.91 -13.72
CA PHE A 65 -8.26 -5.01 -13.36
C PHE A 65 -9.62 -5.63 -13.63
N THR A 66 -10.60 -5.26 -12.82
CA THR A 66 -12.00 -5.42 -13.18
C THR A 66 -12.34 -4.54 -14.38
N LYS A 67 -13.37 -4.92 -15.14
CA LYS A 67 -13.75 -4.24 -16.40
C LYS A 67 -14.11 -2.75 -16.20
N ASP A 68 -14.63 -2.43 -15.03
CA ASP A 68 -15.03 -1.09 -14.56
C ASP A 68 -13.87 -0.31 -13.88
N ASN A 69 -12.66 -0.88 -13.84
CA ASN A 69 -11.46 -0.31 -13.22
C ASN A 69 -11.59 0.02 -11.72
N THR A 70 -12.52 -0.61 -11.01
CA THR A 70 -12.75 -0.36 -9.58
C THR A 70 -11.84 -1.18 -8.68
N ALA A 71 -11.35 -2.32 -9.14
CA ALA A 71 -10.47 -3.19 -8.37
C ALA A 71 -9.30 -3.73 -9.20
N LEU A 72 -8.12 -3.76 -8.59
CA LEU A 72 -6.97 -4.53 -9.03
C LEU A 72 -6.92 -5.81 -8.22
N THR A 73 -7.02 -6.96 -8.89
CA THR A 73 -6.90 -8.28 -8.26
C THR A 73 -5.51 -8.81 -8.46
N LEU A 74 -4.85 -9.21 -7.37
CA LEU A 74 -3.61 -10.00 -7.39
C LEU A 74 -3.96 -11.43 -7.01
N ILE A 75 -3.54 -12.39 -7.84
CA ILE A 75 -3.72 -13.82 -7.61
C ILE A 75 -2.34 -14.41 -7.35
N PHE A 76 -2.22 -15.17 -6.27
CA PHE A 76 -0.98 -15.78 -5.81
C PHE A 76 -1.12 -17.31 -5.88
N ASP A 77 -0.22 -17.97 -6.60
CA ASP A 77 -0.28 -19.42 -6.75
C ASP A 77 0.46 -20.16 -5.62
N ASP A 78 1.49 -19.56 -5.01
CA ASP A 78 2.38 -20.20 -4.03
C ASP A 78 2.61 -19.40 -2.73
N PHE A 79 1.71 -18.46 -2.41
CA PHE A 79 1.77 -17.69 -1.15
C PHE A 79 1.22 -18.50 0.03
N GLN A 80 2.09 -19.27 0.68
CA GLN A 80 1.73 -20.20 1.75
C GLN A 80 2.69 -20.11 2.93
N ALA A 81 2.14 -20.16 4.14
CA ALA A 81 2.89 -20.24 5.38
C ALA A 81 2.28 -21.32 6.28
N ALA A 82 3.14 -22.06 6.97
CA ALA A 82 2.72 -23.11 7.89
C ALA A 82 3.67 -23.21 9.10
N VAL A 83 3.15 -23.72 10.21
CA VAL A 83 3.91 -23.95 11.44
C VAL A 83 3.52 -25.30 12.04
N GLY A 84 4.49 -25.96 12.66
CA GLY A 84 4.28 -27.24 13.35
C GLY A 84 4.92 -28.45 12.65
N PRO A 85 4.80 -29.65 13.24
CA PRO A 85 5.53 -30.84 12.79
C PRO A 85 5.19 -31.32 11.38
N THR A 86 4.01 -30.97 10.87
CA THR A 86 3.52 -31.38 9.54
C THR A 86 3.71 -30.31 8.46
N ALA A 87 4.43 -29.22 8.76
CA ALA A 87 4.61 -28.10 7.83
C ALA A 87 5.50 -28.42 6.62
N GLY A 88 6.27 -29.51 6.68
CA GLY A 88 7.25 -29.84 5.63
C GLY A 88 8.27 -28.73 5.45
N ASP A 89 8.51 -28.32 4.20
CA ASP A 89 9.47 -27.27 3.84
C ASP A 89 8.91 -25.84 3.97
N LEU A 90 7.61 -25.70 4.25
CA LEU A 90 6.97 -24.39 4.39
C LEU A 90 7.53 -23.65 5.61
N LYS A 91 7.70 -22.34 5.45
CA LYS A 91 8.15 -21.45 6.53
C LYS A 91 6.96 -20.89 7.28
N LYS A 92 7.20 -20.50 8.53
CA LYS A 92 6.22 -19.84 9.42
C LYS A 92 5.74 -18.47 8.90
N ARG A 93 6.47 -17.87 7.96
CA ARG A 93 6.17 -16.58 7.35
C ARG A 93 6.34 -16.73 5.84
N ALA A 94 5.44 -16.10 5.11
CA ALA A 94 5.56 -15.87 3.68
C ALA A 94 5.57 -14.35 3.44
N PHE A 95 6.48 -13.86 2.62
CA PHE A 95 6.51 -12.48 2.17
C PHE A 95 6.73 -12.45 0.67
N CYS A 96 6.02 -11.57 0.00
CA CYS A 96 6.05 -11.43 -1.44
C CYS A 96 6.10 -9.93 -1.77
N ARG A 97 7.12 -9.51 -2.53
CA ARG A 97 7.22 -8.14 -3.04
C ARG A 97 6.90 -8.13 -4.53
N VAL A 98 5.81 -7.46 -4.89
CA VAL A 98 5.32 -7.42 -6.26
C VAL A 98 5.31 -5.97 -6.77
N ASN A 99 5.91 -5.76 -7.94
CA ASN A 99 5.86 -4.54 -8.70
C ASN A 99 4.87 -4.70 -9.86
N VAL A 100 3.75 -3.96 -9.79
CA VAL A 100 2.74 -3.93 -10.85
C VAL A 100 2.88 -2.64 -11.63
N THR A 101 3.17 -2.77 -12.93
CA THR A 101 3.22 -1.62 -13.84
C THR A 101 1.83 -1.34 -14.40
N LEU A 102 1.27 -0.19 -14.02
CA LEU A 102 -0.04 0.29 -14.46
C LEU A 102 0.09 1.28 -15.62
N ALA A 103 -0.74 1.13 -16.64
CA ALA A 103 -1.00 2.17 -17.63
C ALA A 103 -2.40 2.73 -17.46
N SER A 104 -2.49 4.04 -17.28
CA SER A 104 -3.72 4.77 -16.99
C SER A 104 -3.64 6.22 -17.55
N PRO A 105 -3.79 6.41 -18.87
CA PRO A 105 -3.67 7.74 -19.47
C PRO A 105 -4.79 8.67 -18.99
N GLY A 106 -4.42 9.79 -18.38
CA GLY A 106 -5.36 10.83 -17.92
C GLY A 106 -6.05 10.54 -16.59
N TRP A 107 -5.72 9.43 -15.92
CA TRP A 107 -6.35 9.02 -14.66
C TRP A 107 -5.30 8.64 -13.62
N ALA A 108 -5.57 9.01 -12.37
CA ALA A 108 -4.77 8.63 -11.22
C ALA A 108 -5.59 7.70 -10.33
N PHE A 109 -4.95 6.65 -9.84
CA PHE A 109 -5.54 5.70 -8.92
C PHE A 109 -4.87 5.80 -7.56
N ASP A 110 -5.63 5.45 -6.53
CA ASP A 110 -5.09 5.17 -5.21
C ASP A 110 -5.78 3.93 -4.64
N VAL A 111 -5.16 3.32 -3.65
CA VAL A 111 -5.72 2.15 -2.99
C VAL A 111 -6.60 2.64 -1.84
N SER A 112 -7.91 2.47 -1.97
CA SER A 112 -8.87 2.82 -0.91
C SER A 112 -9.04 1.71 0.12
N THR A 113 -9.03 0.45 -0.33
CA THR A 113 -9.30 -0.73 0.50
C THR A 113 -8.56 -1.92 -0.08
N VAL A 114 -8.18 -2.86 0.79
CA VAL A 114 -7.55 -4.11 0.40
C VAL A 114 -8.33 -5.25 1.05
N ASP A 115 -8.76 -6.18 0.22
CA ASP A 115 -9.44 -7.40 0.64
C ASP A 115 -8.57 -8.63 0.37
N PHE A 116 -8.56 -9.56 1.32
CA PHE A 116 -7.88 -10.83 1.18
C PHE A 116 -8.88 -11.98 1.03
N ARG A 117 -8.50 -12.96 0.21
CA ARG A 117 -9.21 -14.22 0.04
C ARG A 117 -8.19 -15.34 0.16
N SER A 118 -8.32 -16.17 1.20
CA SER A 118 -7.45 -17.32 1.44
C SER A 118 -8.17 -18.37 2.27
N TYR A 119 -7.57 -19.57 2.36
CA TYR A 119 -7.97 -20.63 3.28
C TYR A 119 -6.95 -20.69 4.42
N VAL A 120 -7.44 -20.83 5.65
CA VAL A 120 -6.57 -20.96 6.83
C VAL A 120 -7.11 -22.08 7.71
N ASN A 121 -6.22 -22.99 8.11
CA ASN A 121 -6.50 -23.97 9.16
C ASN A 121 -5.69 -23.56 10.40
N ILE A 122 -6.37 -23.19 11.48
CA ILE A 122 -5.75 -22.62 12.69
C ILE A 122 -5.94 -23.60 13.86
N PRO A 123 -4.89 -24.34 14.26
CA PRO A 123 -4.91 -25.14 15.47
C PRO A 123 -5.07 -24.27 16.72
N LYS A 124 -5.50 -24.90 17.83
CA LYS A 124 -5.62 -24.21 19.12
C LYS A 124 -4.27 -23.60 19.55
N GLY A 125 -4.29 -22.32 19.91
CA GLY A 125 -3.11 -21.59 20.39
C GLY A 125 -2.21 -21.03 19.29
N VAL A 126 -2.67 -21.02 18.04
CA VAL A 126 -1.98 -20.39 16.91
C VAL A 126 -2.72 -19.11 16.51
N ASP A 127 -1.98 -18.03 16.29
CA ASP A 127 -2.48 -16.79 15.71
C ASP A 127 -2.00 -16.64 14.27
N VAL A 128 -2.86 -16.07 13.42
CA VAL A 128 -2.53 -15.75 12.02
C VAL A 128 -2.72 -14.26 11.77
N SER A 129 -1.80 -13.66 11.02
CA SER A 129 -1.94 -12.27 10.55
C SER A 129 -1.60 -12.20 9.08
N ILE A 130 -2.38 -11.43 8.33
CA ILE A 130 -2.14 -11.09 6.94
C ILE A 130 -2.09 -9.58 6.79
N VAL A 131 -1.08 -9.12 6.06
CA VAL A 131 -0.71 -7.73 5.95
C VAL A 131 -0.38 -7.44 4.50
N SER A 132 -0.89 -6.33 3.98
CA SER A 132 -0.42 -5.78 2.72
C SER A 132 0.09 -4.37 2.95
N ARG A 133 1.19 -4.04 2.27
CA ARG A 133 1.78 -2.71 2.21
C ARG A 133 1.98 -2.36 0.76
N TRP A 134 1.76 -1.11 0.41
CA TRP A 134 1.95 -0.62 -0.95
C TRP A 134 2.58 0.77 -0.95
N LYS A 135 3.20 1.07 -2.08
CA LYS A 135 3.68 2.41 -2.42
C LYS A 135 3.54 2.64 -3.90
N TRP A 136 3.29 3.89 -4.28
CA TRP A 136 3.29 4.30 -5.67
C TRP A 136 4.67 4.80 -6.07
N ILE A 137 5.13 4.35 -7.23
CA ILE A 137 6.40 4.73 -7.83
C ILE A 137 6.06 5.37 -9.18
N ASN A 138 6.67 6.52 -9.48
CA ASN A 138 6.47 7.17 -10.77
C ASN A 138 7.24 6.45 -11.90
N SER A 139 7.03 6.89 -13.13
CA SER A 139 7.69 6.31 -14.32
C SER A 139 9.23 6.41 -14.31
N LYS A 140 9.82 7.23 -13.43
CA LYS A 140 11.28 7.36 -13.25
C LYS A 140 11.83 6.44 -12.16
N GLY A 141 10.99 5.59 -11.56
CA GLY A 141 11.40 4.71 -10.47
C GLY A 141 11.52 5.41 -9.10
N VAL A 142 10.97 6.62 -8.97
CA VAL A 142 11.03 7.38 -7.72
C VAL A 142 9.72 7.26 -6.94
N ASP A 143 9.82 6.98 -5.64
CA ASP A 143 8.69 6.90 -4.72
C ASP A 143 7.89 8.22 -4.72
N MET A 144 6.58 8.09 -4.89
CA MET A 144 5.66 9.23 -4.84
C MET A 144 5.40 9.58 -3.37
N LYS A 145 5.81 10.80 -2.96
CA LYS A 145 5.67 11.26 -1.57
C LYS A 145 4.21 11.19 -1.11
N GLY A 146 3.98 10.57 0.05
CA GLY A 146 2.65 10.46 0.66
C GLY A 146 1.72 9.46 -0.04
N LYS A 147 2.22 8.70 -1.02
CA LYS A 147 1.46 7.68 -1.75
C LYS A 147 1.90 6.28 -1.31
N VAL A 148 1.80 6.04 -0.02
CA VAL A 148 2.11 4.75 0.64
C VAL A 148 0.95 4.37 1.54
N GLY A 149 0.75 3.07 1.77
CA GLY A 149 -0.28 2.59 2.66
C GLY A 149 -0.03 1.17 3.16
N GLN A 150 -0.77 0.81 4.20
CA GLN A 150 -0.74 -0.51 4.82
C GLN A 150 -2.15 -0.88 5.27
N CYS A 151 -2.47 -2.17 5.19
CA CYS A 151 -3.68 -2.77 5.72
C CYS A 151 -3.26 -3.80 6.78
N GLU A 152 -3.56 -3.54 8.05
CA GLU A 152 -3.22 -4.41 9.19
C GLU A 152 -4.23 -4.31 10.35
N PRO A 153 -4.77 -5.45 10.81
CA PRO A 153 -5.53 -6.37 9.96
C PRO A 153 -6.74 -5.61 9.38
N CYS A 154 -7.00 -5.71 8.07
CA CYS A 154 -8.30 -5.30 7.55
C CYS A 154 -9.35 -6.30 8.06
N ARG A 155 -9.85 -6.07 9.29
CA ARG A 155 -11.07 -6.71 9.78
C ARG A 155 -12.13 -6.50 8.70
N ARG A 156 -12.64 -7.60 8.13
CA ARG A 156 -14.03 -7.58 7.71
C ARG A 156 -14.86 -7.26 8.95
N SER A 157 -15.63 -6.17 8.88
CA SER A 157 -16.82 -6.00 9.70
C SER A 157 -17.72 -7.21 9.57
#